data_AF-A0A412P8R9-F1
#
_entry.id   AF-A0A412P8R9-F1
#
_cell.length_a   1.000
_cell.length_b   1.000
_cell.length_c   1.000
_cell.angle_alpha   90.00
_cell.angle_beta   90.00
_cell.angle_gamma   90.00
#
_symmetry.space_group_name_H-M   'P 1'
#
loop_
_entity.id
_entity.type
_entity.pdbx_description
1 polymer ?
#
loop_
_entity_poly.entity_id
_entity_poly.type
_entity_poly.pdbx_seq_one_letter_code
_entity_poly.pdbx_strand_id
1 'polypeptide(L)'
;MKTLRVQNIISLTTCFFLILAVTICKGNKFGSILSDKENATENPIGTSDILRHTDEGVQIISTRQITKDINGYGGNVPLEIYMQDNRITKVVALENSETPSYFAKVRSSDLLQQWNNLSPEEAINKEVDGISGATESSVAIIQSIHRAMEYAKKHPADKPATAFSFDWILFLGLLAGIALCTLIIVYFSRKPKGQMTQYVLNTFSLALVIVVTALSIQPRPNQPNKMEEPIMKQDDKLSVLEAIHARTSIRSYQPQEVEDEKIEQLLRAAMAAPTATNKQPWAFIVIRDKEILNELSSTLPYTKMAKDAPLAIVVCGDLNKAISGAGMEYWVQDASAATENLLLAAQGLGLGAVWSGVYPMEERIKEVQKILQLPKDIIPLNVIPIGYPAENPLPKDKWKPENIHFNRWTKDK
;
A
#
# COMPACT_ATOMS: atom_id res chain seq x y z
N MET A 1 -57.68 -36.13 28.11
CA MET A 1 -57.37 -34.68 27.96
C MET A 1 -56.18 -34.19 28.77
N LYS A 2 -55.87 -34.71 29.98
CA LYS A 2 -54.73 -34.23 30.79
C LYS A 2 -53.34 -34.52 30.18
N THR A 3 -53.17 -35.66 29.51
CA THR A 3 -51.88 -36.08 28.89
C THR A 3 -51.48 -35.25 27.66
N LEU A 4 -52.45 -34.81 26.85
CA LEU A 4 -52.19 -34.02 25.64
C LEU A 4 -51.64 -32.61 25.95
N ARG A 5 -52.11 -31.99 27.05
CA ARG A 5 -51.62 -30.67 27.48
C ARG A 5 -50.18 -30.72 27.99
N VAL A 6 -49.81 -31.81 28.67
CA VAL A 6 -48.44 -31.99 29.18
C VAL A 6 -47.45 -32.18 28.02
N GLN A 7 -47.80 -32.95 26.99
CA GLN A 7 -46.94 -33.13 25.82
C GLN A 7 -46.72 -31.84 25.01
N ASN A 8 -47.76 -31.02 24.86
CA ASN A 8 -47.62 -29.73 24.17
C ASN A 8 -46.75 -28.74 24.95
N ILE A 9 -46.87 -28.72 26.28
CA ILE A 9 -46.02 -27.88 27.14
C ILE A 9 -44.56 -28.33 27.03
N ILE A 10 -44.28 -29.63 27.07
CA ILE A 10 -42.92 -30.16 26.93
C ILE A 10 -42.34 -29.75 25.58
N SER A 11 -43.08 -29.92 24.47
CA SER A 11 -42.62 -29.56 23.12
C SER A 11 -42.32 -28.06 22.96
N LEU A 12 -43.20 -27.19 23.48
CA LEU A 12 -42.97 -25.73 23.50
C LEU A 12 -41.75 -25.36 24.35
N THR A 13 -41.56 -26.03 25.48
CA THR A 13 -40.42 -25.80 26.37
C THR A 13 -39.11 -26.21 25.67
N THR A 14 -39.09 -27.34 24.97
CA THR A 14 -37.92 -27.79 24.19
C THR A 14 -37.60 -26.82 23.05
N CYS A 15 -38.61 -26.30 22.34
CA CYS A 15 -38.43 -25.27 21.30
C CYS A 15 -37.85 -23.97 21.88
N PHE A 16 -38.33 -23.53 23.05
CA PHE A 16 -37.82 -22.32 23.69
C PHE A 16 -36.34 -22.44 24.08
N PHE A 17 -35.94 -23.56 24.66
CA PHE A 17 -34.53 -23.78 25.02
C PHE A 17 -33.61 -23.93 23.79
N LEU A 18 -34.10 -24.49 22.69
CA LEU A 18 -33.36 -24.52 21.42
C LEU A 18 -33.14 -23.12 20.85
N ILE A 19 -34.16 -22.25 20.87
CA ILE A 19 -34.04 -20.86 20.42
C ILE A 19 -33.08 -20.08 21.34
N LEU A 20 -33.17 -20.29 22.66
CA LEU A 20 -32.29 -19.64 23.63
C LEU A 20 -30.83 -20.06 23.45
N ALA A 21 -30.56 -21.36 23.24
CA ALA A 21 -29.21 -21.87 22.98
C ALA A 21 -28.62 -21.28 21.68
N VAL A 22 -29.42 -21.19 20.61
CA VAL A 22 -29.00 -20.56 19.35
C VAL A 22 -28.73 -19.05 19.53
N THR A 23 -29.52 -18.37 20.36
CA THR A 23 -29.35 -16.93 20.65
C THR A 23 -28.10 -16.67 21.49
N ILE A 24 -27.80 -17.52 22.47
CA ILE A 24 -26.58 -17.47 23.30
C ILE A 24 -25.34 -17.75 22.44
N CYS A 25 -25.40 -18.74 21.55
CA CYS A 25 -24.30 -19.02 20.60
C CYS A 25 -24.06 -17.87 19.61
N LYS A 26 -25.08 -17.05 19.29
CA LYS A 26 -24.94 -15.84 18.47
C LYS A 26 -24.36 -14.64 19.25
N GLY A 27 -24.44 -14.68 20.58
CA GLY A 27 -24.21 -13.53 21.46
C GLY A 27 -22.99 -13.68 22.36
N ASN A 28 -21.79 -13.92 21.81
CA ASN A 28 -20.54 -13.82 22.59
C ASN A 28 -20.12 -12.35 22.83
N LYS A 29 -21.09 -11.48 23.15
CA LYS A 29 -20.93 -10.04 23.35
C LYS A 29 -21.38 -9.53 24.72
N PHE A 30 -21.47 -10.42 25.71
CA PHE A 30 -21.80 -10.05 27.09
C PHE A 30 -20.58 -9.97 28.04
N GLY A 31 -19.39 -10.35 27.58
CA GLY A 31 -18.15 -10.25 28.37
C GLY A 31 -17.46 -8.87 28.34
N SER A 32 -17.81 -7.99 27.40
CA SER A 32 -17.10 -6.71 27.20
C SER A 32 -17.79 -5.48 27.84
N ILE A 33 -18.77 -5.68 28.72
CA ILE A 33 -19.52 -4.57 29.37
C ILE A 33 -19.14 -4.42 30.86
N LEU A 34 -18.24 -5.27 31.39
CA LEU A 34 -17.81 -5.22 32.79
C LEU A 34 -16.30 -5.03 32.99
N SER A 35 -15.53 -4.70 31.94
CA SER A 35 -14.07 -4.51 32.03
C SER A 35 -13.60 -3.04 31.95
N ASP A 36 -14.49 -2.06 31.78
CA ASP A 36 -14.09 -0.65 31.69
C ASP A 36 -14.15 0.04 33.06
N LYS A 37 -13.39 -0.48 34.01
CA LYS A 37 -12.91 0.25 35.19
C LYS A 37 -11.62 -0.37 35.67
N GLU A 38 -10.49 0.10 35.16
CA GLU A 38 -9.35 0.60 35.96
C GLU A 38 -8.13 0.89 35.08
N ASN A 39 -7.51 2.04 35.39
CA ASN A 39 -6.11 2.42 35.13
C ASN A 39 -5.74 2.92 33.73
N ALA A 40 -6.04 4.22 33.54
CA ALA A 40 -5.09 5.13 32.92
C ALA A 40 -3.88 5.30 33.87
N THR A 41 -2.74 4.68 33.54
CA THR A 41 -1.37 5.18 33.75
C THR A 41 -0.35 4.15 33.27
N GLU A 42 0.72 4.65 32.65
CA GLU A 42 2.02 4.03 32.35
C GLU A 42 2.20 3.18 31.08
N ASN A 43 3.09 3.70 30.21
CA ASN A 43 3.80 2.98 29.15
C ASN A 43 4.62 1.82 29.72
N PRO A 44 4.60 0.65 29.07
CA PRO A 44 5.80 -0.19 28.99
C PRO A 44 6.12 -0.55 27.54
N ILE A 45 7.36 -0.27 27.16
CA ILE A 45 8.06 -0.81 25.99
C ILE A 45 7.94 -2.34 26.03
N GLY A 46 7.25 -2.97 25.07
CA GLY A 46 7.06 -4.42 25.13
C GLY A 46 6.60 -5.04 23.81
N THR A 47 7.36 -6.02 23.32
CA THR A 47 7.02 -7.18 22.45
C THR A 47 6.20 -7.03 21.17
N SER A 48 5.40 -5.98 21.01
CA SER A 48 4.48 -5.75 19.87
C SER A 48 5.20 -5.49 18.55
N ASP A 49 6.47 -5.07 18.59
CA ASP A 49 7.22 -4.71 17.39
C ASP A 49 7.90 -5.92 16.73
N ILE A 50 8.19 -6.99 17.47
CA ILE A 50 8.87 -8.18 16.92
C ILE A 50 7.86 -9.07 16.21
N LEU A 51 6.68 -9.27 16.80
CA LEU A 51 5.67 -10.17 16.28
C LEU A 51 4.31 -9.49 16.21
N ARG A 52 3.74 -9.47 15.00
CA ARG A 52 2.42 -8.91 14.73
C ARG A 52 1.55 -9.92 14.00
N HIS A 53 0.23 -9.79 14.16
CA HIS A 53 -0.76 -10.59 13.43
C HIS A 53 -1.65 -9.67 12.62
N THR A 54 -2.04 -10.09 11.42
CA THR A 54 -3.09 -9.41 10.64
C THR A 54 -4.47 -9.98 10.98
N ASP A 55 -5.53 -9.24 10.63
CA ASP A 55 -6.93 -9.69 10.79
C ASP A 55 -7.24 -10.98 10.00
N GLU A 56 -6.40 -11.30 9.00
CA GLU A 56 -6.47 -12.50 8.17
C GLU A 56 -5.65 -13.68 8.74
N GLY A 57 -5.05 -13.53 9.93
CA GLY A 57 -4.27 -14.57 10.60
C GLY A 57 -2.84 -14.73 10.09
N VAL A 58 -2.30 -13.76 9.34
CA VAL A 58 -0.90 -13.77 8.91
C VAL A 58 0.00 -13.29 10.05
N GLN A 59 1.01 -14.08 10.39
CA GLN A 59 2.04 -13.76 11.38
C GLN A 59 3.18 -13.00 10.69
N ILE A 60 3.55 -11.83 11.20
CA ILE A 60 4.62 -10.98 10.68
C ILE A 60 5.71 -10.89 11.74
N ILE A 61 6.91 -11.37 11.43
CA ILE A 61 8.09 -11.30 12.28
C ILE A 61 9.01 -10.19 11.77
N SER A 62 9.24 -9.15 12.57
CA SER A 62 10.22 -8.10 12.27
C SER A 62 11.57 -8.42 12.91
N THR A 63 12.64 -8.33 12.13
CA THR A 63 13.99 -8.61 12.65
C THR A 63 14.67 -7.39 13.29
N ARG A 64 14.08 -6.19 13.17
CA ARG A 64 14.66 -4.90 13.65
C ARG A 64 15.21 -4.95 15.08
N GLN A 65 14.54 -5.69 15.97
CA GLN A 65 14.96 -5.78 17.37
C GLN A 65 15.81 -7.02 17.68
N ILE A 66 15.69 -8.08 16.88
CA ILE A 66 16.31 -9.39 17.14
C ILE A 66 17.59 -9.65 16.32
N THR A 67 17.93 -8.78 15.37
CA THR A 67 19.12 -8.92 14.52
C THR A 67 19.99 -7.66 14.49
N LYS A 68 19.96 -6.82 15.53
CA LYS A 68 20.76 -5.55 15.58
C LYS A 68 22.27 -5.79 15.51
N ASP A 69 22.70 -6.97 15.92
CA ASP A 69 24.09 -7.45 15.91
C ASP A 69 24.54 -7.97 14.54
N ILE A 70 23.61 -8.23 13.62
CA ILE A 70 23.90 -8.78 12.30
C ILE A 70 24.07 -7.63 11.31
N ASN A 71 25.26 -7.46 10.75
CA ASN A 71 25.55 -6.40 9.79
C ASN A 71 25.98 -7.00 8.46
N GLY A 72 25.48 -6.43 7.37
CA GLY A 72 26.04 -6.61 6.04
C GLY A 72 27.16 -5.60 5.77
N TYR A 73 27.39 -5.26 4.50
CA TYR A 73 28.51 -4.40 4.10
C TYR A 73 28.34 -2.95 4.60
N GLY A 74 27.16 -2.36 4.37
CA GLY A 74 26.84 -0.98 4.76
C GLY A 74 26.17 -0.85 6.13
N GLY A 75 25.90 -1.96 6.82
CA GLY A 75 25.26 -1.97 8.15
C GLY A 75 24.11 -2.99 8.26
N ASN A 76 23.21 -2.77 9.21
CA ASN A 76 22.13 -3.70 9.50
C ASN A 76 21.09 -3.76 8.37
N VAL A 77 20.63 -4.97 8.05
CA VAL A 77 19.59 -5.23 7.04
C VAL A 77 18.38 -5.85 7.72
N PRO A 78 17.48 -5.04 8.31
CA PRO A 78 16.28 -5.55 8.93
C PRO A 78 15.30 -6.13 7.89
N LEU A 79 14.59 -7.19 8.28
CA LEU A 79 13.63 -7.90 7.45
C LEU A 79 12.26 -7.96 8.13
N GLU A 80 11.21 -8.12 7.33
CA GLU A 80 9.89 -8.60 7.73
C GLU A 80 9.61 -9.94 7.05
N ILE A 81 9.27 -10.94 7.85
CA ILE A 81 8.96 -12.29 7.38
C ILE A 81 7.50 -12.55 7.64
N TYR A 82 6.76 -12.81 6.56
CA TYR A 82 5.34 -13.10 6.58
C TYR A 82 5.16 -14.61 6.60
N MET A 83 4.34 -15.07 7.53
CA MET A 83 4.06 -16.48 7.74
C MET A 83 2.56 -16.73 7.84
N GLN A 84 2.11 -17.78 7.18
CA GLN A 84 0.74 -18.25 7.22
C GLN A 84 0.76 -19.77 7.20
N ASP A 85 -0.11 -20.42 7.99
CA ASP A 85 -0.19 -21.88 8.09
C ASP A 85 1.18 -22.56 8.35
N ASN A 86 2.00 -21.95 9.22
CA ASN A 86 3.36 -22.40 9.55
C ASN A 86 4.34 -22.45 8.36
N ARG A 87 4.10 -21.64 7.32
CA ARG A 87 4.97 -21.50 6.15
C ARG A 87 5.28 -20.04 5.86
N ILE A 88 6.49 -19.77 5.39
CA ILE A 88 6.90 -18.43 4.94
C ILE A 88 6.17 -18.13 3.62
N THR A 89 5.37 -17.07 3.59
CA THR A 89 4.69 -16.62 2.37
C THR A 89 5.53 -15.59 1.62
N LYS A 90 6.27 -14.75 2.36
CA LYS A 90 7.13 -13.72 1.79
C LYS A 90 8.19 -13.28 2.79
N VAL A 91 9.38 -12.97 2.27
CA VAL A 91 10.42 -12.22 2.99
C VAL A 91 10.58 -10.86 2.34
N VAL A 92 10.54 -9.80 3.14
CA VAL A 92 10.72 -8.41 2.70
C VAL A 92 11.89 -7.83 3.45
N ALA A 93 12.84 -7.25 2.74
CA ALA A 93 13.86 -6.44 3.39
C ALA A 93 13.34 -5.02 3.61
N LEU A 94 13.51 -4.51 4.82
CA LEU A 94 13.11 -3.17 5.21
C LEU A 94 14.19 -2.15 4.83
N GLU A 95 13.89 -0.87 5.05
CA GLU A 95 14.87 0.21 4.94
C GLU A 95 16.13 -0.12 5.75
N ASN A 96 17.28 -0.03 5.09
CA ASN A 96 18.57 -0.48 5.59
C ASN A 96 19.70 0.43 5.07
N SER A 97 20.85 0.37 5.73
CA SER A 97 22.02 1.21 5.43
C SER A 97 22.96 0.61 4.38
N GLU A 98 22.54 -0.41 3.63
CA GLU A 98 23.39 -1.02 2.61
C GLU A 98 23.69 -0.07 1.46
N THR A 99 24.87 -0.26 0.85
CA THR A 99 25.22 0.47 -0.37
C THR A 99 24.23 0.09 -1.49
N PRO A 100 23.63 1.08 -2.19
CA PRO A 100 22.61 0.80 -3.22
C PRO A 100 23.06 -0.20 -4.28
N SER A 101 24.34 -0.22 -4.66
CA SER A 101 24.88 -1.17 -5.65
C SER A 101 24.94 -2.61 -5.17
N TYR A 102 25.22 -2.85 -3.89
CA TYR A 102 25.25 -4.20 -3.31
C TYR A 102 23.84 -4.70 -3.01
N PHE A 103 23.01 -3.83 -2.45
CA PHE A 103 21.62 -4.19 -2.15
C PHE A 103 20.77 -4.35 -3.42
N ALA A 104 21.06 -3.61 -4.49
CA ALA A 104 20.42 -3.82 -5.79
C ALA A 104 20.66 -5.24 -6.31
N LYS A 105 21.85 -5.81 -6.12
CA LYS A 105 22.14 -7.20 -6.52
C LYS A 105 21.34 -8.20 -5.72
N VAL A 106 21.14 -7.95 -4.42
CA VAL A 106 20.25 -8.75 -3.58
C VAL A 106 18.81 -8.67 -4.09
N ARG A 107 18.29 -7.46 -4.34
CA ARG A 107 16.92 -7.23 -4.83
C ARG A 107 16.67 -7.79 -6.24
N SER A 108 17.69 -7.77 -7.09
CA SER A 108 17.62 -8.34 -8.45
C SER A 108 17.87 -9.84 -8.48
N SER A 109 18.21 -10.46 -7.34
CA SER A 109 18.37 -11.90 -7.21
C SER A 109 17.12 -12.55 -6.64
N ASP A 110 17.06 -13.87 -6.74
CA ASP A 110 15.99 -14.67 -6.11
C ASP A 110 16.29 -15.03 -4.65
N LEU A 111 17.26 -14.36 -4.00
CA LEU A 111 17.73 -14.72 -2.65
C LEU A 111 16.57 -14.71 -1.63
N LEU A 112 15.78 -13.64 -1.55
CA LEU A 112 14.71 -13.52 -0.56
C LEU A 112 13.58 -14.54 -0.80
N GLN A 113 13.39 -14.96 -2.05
CA GLN A 113 12.41 -15.95 -2.47
C GLN A 113 12.85 -17.39 -2.14
N GLN A 114 14.13 -17.62 -1.83
CA GLN A 114 14.65 -18.96 -1.51
C GLN A 114 13.94 -19.62 -0.31
N TRP A 115 13.36 -18.83 0.59
CA TRP A 115 12.65 -19.33 1.78
C TRP A 115 11.14 -19.42 1.62
N ASN A 116 10.58 -19.01 0.47
CA ASN A 116 9.15 -19.10 0.25
C ASN A 116 8.67 -20.55 0.35
N ASN A 117 7.51 -20.73 0.98
CA ASN A 117 6.85 -22.00 1.24
C ASN A 117 7.60 -22.96 2.19
N LEU A 118 8.67 -22.52 2.85
CA LEU A 118 9.35 -23.32 3.87
C LEU A 118 8.72 -23.11 5.25
N SER A 119 8.68 -24.18 6.04
CA SER A 119 8.44 -24.09 7.49
C SER A 119 9.66 -23.53 8.22
N PRO A 120 9.54 -23.05 9.47
CA PRO A 120 10.69 -22.58 10.24
C PRO A 120 11.83 -23.59 10.35
N GLU A 121 11.52 -24.88 10.47
CA GLU A 121 12.53 -25.93 10.56
C GLU A 121 13.25 -26.19 9.23
N GLU A 122 12.51 -26.18 8.12
CA GLU A 122 13.09 -26.28 6.78
C GLU A 122 13.95 -25.05 6.46
N ALA A 123 13.50 -23.87 6.86
CA ALA A 123 14.16 -22.59 6.60
C ALA A 123 15.51 -22.45 7.33
N ILE A 124 15.62 -22.94 8.56
CA ILE A 124 16.88 -22.92 9.35
C ILE A 124 17.93 -23.87 8.77
N ASN A 125 17.50 -25.00 8.22
CA ASN A 125 18.40 -26.04 7.70
C ASN A 125 18.71 -25.89 6.21
N LYS A 126 18.14 -24.89 5.54
CA LYS A 126 18.38 -24.66 4.12
C LYS A 126 19.75 -24.02 3.92
N GLU A 127 20.63 -24.71 3.18
CA GLU A 127 21.86 -24.11 2.69
C GLU A 127 21.53 -23.12 1.56
N VAL A 128 21.99 -21.87 1.72
CA VAL A 128 21.81 -20.80 0.74
C VAL A 128 23.15 -20.12 0.54
N ASP A 129 23.59 -20.06 -0.72
CA ASP A 129 24.84 -19.41 -1.09
C ASP A 129 24.71 -17.88 -1.06
N GLY A 130 25.81 -17.22 -0.68
CA GLY A 130 25.92 -15.77 -0.78
C GLY A 130 25.99 -15.30 -2.24
N ILE A 131 25.59 -14.06 -2.48
CA ILE A 131 25.61 -13.46 -3.83
C ILE A 131 27.01 -12.91 -4.13
N SER A 132 27.59 -13.32 -5.26
CA SER A 132 28.90 -12.82 -5.70
C SER A 132 28.90 -11.30 -5.85
N GLY A 133 29.84 -10.65 -5.16
CA GLY A 133 29.96 -9.20 -5.13
C GLY A 133 28.84 -8.49 -4.35
N ALA A 134 28.14 -9.21 -3.46
CA ALA A 134 27.30 -8.71 -2.37
C ALA A 134 27.31 -9.71 -1.18
N THR A 135 28.44 -10.39 -0.97
CA THR A 135 28.55 -11.56 -0.08
C THR A 135 28.16 -11.21 1.36
N GLU A 136 28.76 -10.17 1.95
CA GLU A 136 28.48 -9.73 3.33
C GLU A 136 26.99 -9.41 3.54
N SER A 137 26.39 -8.65 2.61
CA SER A 137 24.97 -8.30 2.64
C SER A 137 24.06 -9.54 2.54
N SER A 138 24.39 -10.48 1.65
CA SER A 138 23.61 -11.72 1.49
C SER A 138 23.73 -12.65 2.71
N VAL A 139 24.92 -12.75 3.32
CA VAL A 139 25.15 -13.55 4.53
C VAL A 139 24.39 -12.95 5.72
N ALA A 140 24.37 -11.63 5.86
CA ALA A 140 23.60 -10.94 6.90
C ALA A 140 22.10 -11.22 6.80
N ILE A 141 21.56 -11.29 5.57
CA ILE A 141 20.16 -11.65 5.32
C ILE A 141 19.90 -13.11 5.71
N ILE A 142 20.75 -14.04 5.28
CA ILE A 142 20.64 -15.47 5.62
C ILE A 142 20.60 -15.64 7.15
N GLN A 143 21.55 -15.03 7.87
CA GLN A 143 21.61 -15.10 9.32
C GLN A 143 20.39 -14.47 10.00
N SER A 144 19.86 -13.37 9.45
CA SER A 144 18.67 -12.71 9.97
C SER A 144 17.42 -13.57 9.83
N ILE A 145 17.28 -14.28 8.72
CA ILE A 145 16.18 -15.24 8.50
C ILE A 145 16.28 -16.39 9.49
N HIS A 146 17.47 -16.97 9.68
CA HIS A 146 17.66 -18.05 10.66
C HIS A 146 17.25 -17.61 12.07
N ARG A 147 17.69 -16.42 12.52
CA ARG A 147 17.32 -15.87 13.83
C ARG A 147 15.81 -15.67 13.97
N ALA A 148 15.17 -15.16 12.93
CA ALA A 148 13.73 -14.96 12.92
C ALA A 148 12.96 -16.29 12.96
N MET A 149 13.45 -17.34 12.28
CA MET A 149 12.84 -18.67 12.33
C MET A 149 13.06 -19.38 13.66
N GLU A 150 14.21 -19.19 14.31
CA GLU A 150 14.42 -19.61 15.70
C GLU A 150 13.45 -18.92 16.66
N TYR A 151 13.19 -17.63 16.43
CA TYR A 151 12.19 -16.87 17.18
C TYR A 151 10.77 -17.42 16.93
N ALA A 152 10.40 -17.67 15.66
CA ALA A 152 9.12 -18.27 15.27
C ALA A 152 8.88 -19.62 15.93
N LYS A 153 9.91 -20.48 16.01
CA LYS A 153 9.83 -21.79 16.64
C LYS A 153 9.56 -21.70 18.15
N LYS A 154 10.08 -20.66 18.82
CA LYS A 154 9.83 -20.39 20.24
C LYS A 154 8.48 -19.70 20.49
N HIS A 155 7.92 -19.05 19.47
CA HIS A 155 6.66 -18.31 19.51
C HIS A 155 5.75 -18.76 18.36
N PRO A 156 5.28 -20.03 18.37
CA PRO A 156 4.37 -20.50 17.35
C PRO A 156 3.12 -19.62 17.34
N ALA A 157 2.62 -19.29 16.14
CA ALA A 157 1.33 -18.60 16.04
C ALA A 157 0.29 -19.36 16.87
N ASP A 158 -0.41 -18.64 17.75
CA ASP A 158 -1.61 -19.18 18.38
C ASP A 158 -2.48 -19.72 17.25
N LYS A 159 -2.84 -21.01 17.33
CA LYS A 159 -3.69 -21.65 16.33
C LYS A 159 -4.85 -20.69 16.04
N PRO A 160 -5.11 -20.32 14.77
CA PRO A 160 -6.26 -19.50 14.47
C PRO A 160 -7.46 -20.14 15.15
N ALA A 161 -8.20 -19.35 15.93
CA ALA A 161 -9.50 -19.76 16.45
C ALA A 161 -10.25 -20.33 15.25
N THR A 162 -10.38 -21.65 15.30
CA THR A 162 -10.59 -22.55 14.16
C THR A 162 -11.42 -21.92 13.04
N ALA A 163 -10.92 -22.03 11.80
CA ALA A 163 -11.81 -22.26 10.66
C ALA A 163 -12.90 -23.20 11.15
N PHE A 164 -14.13 -22.67 11.23
CA PHE A 164 -15.31 -23.27 11.86
C PHE A 164 -15.14 -24.79 11.97
N SER A 165 -14.68 -25.31 13.12
CA SER A 165 -14.60 -26.75 13.31
C SER A 165 -16.05 -27.19 13.46
N PHE A 166 -16.65 -27.61 12.35
CA PHE A 166 -17.95 -28.23 12.36
C PHE A 166 -17.82 -29.46 13.25
N ASP A 167 -18.29 -29.36 14.48
CA ASP A 167 -18.10 -30.39 15.48
C ASP A 167 -19.04 -31.54 15.13
N TRP A 168 -18.55 -32.42 14.26
CA TRP A 168 -19.30 -33.55 13.71
C TRP A 168 -19.88 -34.41 14.83
N ILE A 169 -19.27 -34.41 16.01
CA ILE A 169 -19.75 -35.13 17.19
C ILE A 169 -21.02 -34.47 17.75
N LEU A 170 -21.07 -33.14 17.85
CA LEU A 170 -22.27 -32.41 18.26
C LEU A 170 -23.38 -32.48 17.19
N PHE A 171 -23.02 -32.40 15.91
CA PHE A 171 -23.98 -32.49 14.80
C PHE A 171 -24.56 -33.92 14.65
N LEU A 172 -23.72 -34.96 14.67
CA LEU A 172 -24.16 -36.35 14.67
C LEU A 172 -24.89 -36.70 15.98
N GLY A 173 -24.46 -36.14 17.11
CA GLY A 173 -25.14 -36.28 18.40
C GLY A 173 -26.55 -35.67 18.39
N LEU A 174 -26.73 -34.51 17.76
CA LEU A 174 -28.04 -33.87 17.57
C LEU A 174 -28.93 -34.70 16.64
N LEU A 175 -28.39 -35.19 15.51
CA LEU A 175 -29.13 -36.06 14.58
C LEU A 175 -29.52 -37.39 15.23
N ALA A 176 -28.62 -38.01 15.98
CA ALA A 176 -28.88 -39.22 16.74
C ALA A 176 -29.92 -38.99 17.85
N GLY A 177 -29.86 -37.84 18.53
CA GLY A 177 -30.83 -37.43 19.54
C GLY A 177 -32.24 -37.24 18.96
N ILE A 178 -32.35 -36.58 17.80
CA ILE A 178 -33.62 -36.41 17.07
C ILE A 178 -34.15 -37.77 16.62
N ALA A 179 -33.30 -38.64 16.05
CA ALA A 179 -33.68 -39.98 15.62
C ALA A 179 -34.18 -40.86 16.80
N LEU A 180 -33.49 -40.80 17.95
CA LEU A 180 -33.86 -41.51 19.17
C LEU A 180 -35.20 -40.99 19.72
N CYS A 181 -35.41 -39.67 19.73
CA CYS A 181 -36.68 -39.07 20.15
C CYS A 181 -37.83 -39.50 19.23
N THR A 182 -37.63 -39.54 17.91
CA THR A 182 -38.63 -40.05 16.97
C THR A 182 -38.93 -41.53 17.19
N LEU A 183 -37.91 -42.36 17.45
CA LEU A 183 -38.08 -43.78 17.75
C LEU A 183 -38.82 -44.02 19.07
N ILE A 184 -38.53 -43.24 20.12
CA ILE A 184 -39.21 -43.31 21.41
C ILE A 184 -40.69 -42.91 21.25
N ILE A 185 -40.97 -41.82 20.51
CA ILE A 185 -42.35 -41.39 20.22
C ILE A 185 -43.10 -42.47 19.43
N VAL A 186 -42.47 -43.10 18.44
CA VAL A 186 -43.05 -44.21 17.67
C VAL A 186 -43.26 -45.46 18.54
N TYR A 187 -42.30 -45.80 19.40
CA TYR A 187 -42.38 -46.96 20.30
C TYR A 187 -43.52 -46.82 21.32
N PHE A 188 -43.68 -45.65 21.94
CA PHE A 188 -44.78 -45.37 22.88
C PHE A 188 -46.13 -45.11 22.19
N SER A 189 -46.15 -44.90 20.86
CA SER A 189 -47.38 -44.70 20.09
C SER A 189 -48.15 -45.99 19.72
N ARG A 190 -47.79 -47.16 20.27
CA ARG A 190 -48.49 -48.43 20.03
C ARG A 190 -49.94 -48.43 20.56
N LYS A 191 -50.89 -47.86 19.79
CA LYS A 191 -52.26 -48.34 19.44
C LYS A 191 -53.16 -47.24 18.82
N PRO A 192 -54.23 -47.60 18.06
CA PRO A 192 -54.50 -47.02 16.74
C PRO A 192 -55.61 -45.96 16.65
N LYS A 193 -55.63 -45.29 15.49
CA LYS A 193 -56.66 -44.38 14.92
C LYS A 193 -56.84 -43.04 15.63
N GLY A 194 -55.96 -42.10 15.27
CA GLY A 194 -56.08 -40.67 15.63
C GLY A 194 -54.80 -39.85 15.44
N GLN A 195 -53.68 -40.46 15.04
CA GLN A 195 -52.34 -39.86 15.15
C GLN A 195 -51.81 -39.15 13.89
N MET A 196 -52.58 -39.06 12.80
CA MET A 196 -52.13 -38.40 11.55
C MET A 196 -51.72 -36.94 11.82
N THR A 197 -52.48 -36.23 12.65
CA THR A 197 -52.20 -34.86 13.09
C THR A 197 -50.92 -34.73 13.91
N GLN A 198 -50.55 -35.74 14.70
CA GLN A 198 -49.32 -35.72 15.50
C GLN A 198 -48.07 -35.91 14.63
N TYR A 199 -48.14 -36.81 13.64
CA TYR A 199 -47.05 -37.01 12.69
C TYR A 199 -46.82 -35.76 11.83
N VAL A 200 -47.91 -35.11 11.37
CA VAL A 200 -47.84 -33.86 10.61
C VAL A 200 -47.24 -32.72 11.44
N LEU A 201 -47.58 -32.62 12.74
CA LEU A 201 -47.02 -31.57 13.60
C LEU A 201 -45.53 -31.79 13.89
N ASN A 202 -45.10 -33.04 14.05
CA ASN A 202 -43.69 -33.37 14.25
C ASN A 202 -42.86 -33.16 12.98
N THR A 203 -43.37 -33.53 11.80
CA THR A 203 -42.67 -33.27 10.53
C THR A 203 -42.61 -31.78 10.21
N PHE A 204 -43.66 -31.02 10.54
CA PHE A 204 -43.66 -29.56 10.42
C PHE A 204 -42.64 -28.90 11.35
N SER A 205 -42.55 -29.38 12.60
CA SER A 205 -41.57 -28.88 13.58
C SER A 205 -40.13 -29.18 13.14
N LEU A 206 -39.88 -30.38 12.59
CA LEU A 206 -38.58 -30.75 12.05
C LEU A 206 -38.21 -29.91 10.81
N ALA A 207 -39.16 -29.69 9.90
CA ALA A 207 -38.97 -28.83 8.73
C ALA A 207 -38.68 -27.37 9.14
N LEU A 208 -39.36 -26.85 10.15
CA LEU A 208 -39.13 -25.50 10.67
C LEU A 208 -37.72 -25.35 11.24
N VAL A 209 -37.22 -26.35 11.99
CA VAL A 209 -35.85 -26.34 12.52
C VAL A 209 -34.81 -26.38 11.40
N ILE A 210 -35.04 -27.15 10.34
CA ILE A 210 -34.17 -27.21 9.16
C ILE A 210 -34.16 -25.86 8.41
N VAL A 211 -35.33 -25.23 8.24
CA VAL A 211 -35.44 -23.92 7.58
C VAL A 211 -34.78 -22.82 8.41
N VAL A 212 -34.95 -22.82 9.74
CA VAL A 212 -34.32 -21.82 10.62
C VAL A 212 -32.81 -22.01 10.68
N THR A 213 -32.30 -23.24 10.68
CA THR A 213 -30.85 -23.49 10.56
C THR A 213 -30.32 -23.10 9.19
N ALA A 214 -31.01 -23.41 8.10
CA ALA A 214 -30.62 -23.00 6.74
C ALA A 214 -30.64 -21.48 6.55
N LEU A 215 -31.64 -20.76 7.09
CA LEU A 215 -31.72 -19.29 7.05
C LEU A 215 -30.66 -18.62 7.94
N SER A 216 -30.18 -19.33 8.97
CA SER A 216 -29.06 -18.86 9.82
C SER A 216 -27.69 -19.05 9.17
N ILE A 217 -27.61 -19.82 8.08
CA ILE A 217 -26.39 -20.12 7.30
C ILE A 217 -26.28 -19.23 6.05
N GLN A 218 -27.22 -18.30 5.82
CA GLN A 218 -27.10 -17.34 4.71
C GLN A 218 -25.77 -16.57 4.83
N PRO A 219 -24.88 -16.62 3.82
CA PRO A 219 -23.75 -15.72 3.75
C PRO A 219 -24.31 -14.30 3.76
N ARG A 220 -23.71 -13.39 4.55
CA ARG A 220 -24.07 -11.97 4.45
C ARG A 220 -23.93 -11.58 2.97
N PRO A 221 -24.94 -10.94 2.36
CA PRO A 221 -24.75 -10.38 1.03
C PRO A 221 -23.54 -9.45 1.12
N ASN A 222 -22.54 -9.68 0.27
CA ASN A 222 -21.43 -8.75 0.09
C ASN A 222 -22.06 -7.38 -0.12
N GLN A 223 -21.88 -6.48 0.86
CA GLN A 223 -22.03 -5.07 0.55
C GLN A 223 -21.06 -4.81 -0.61
N PRO A 224 -21.51 -4.18 -1.72
CA PRO A 224 -20.56 -3.76 -2.73
C PRO A 224 -19.53 -2.90 -1.99
N ASN A 225 -18.28 -3.36 -2.01
CA ASN A 225 -17.16 -2.63 -1.43
C ASN A 225 -17.36 -1.17 -1.81
N LYS A 226 -17.48 -0.30 -0.80
CA LYS A 226 -16.94 1.05 -0.92
C LYS A 226 -15.56 0.80 -1.51
N MET A 227 -15.29 1.31 -2.72
CA MET A 227 -13.95 1.24 -3.30
C MET A 227 -13.03 1.84 -2.23
N GLU A 228 -12.39 0.97 -1.46
CA GLU A 228 -11.28 1.35 -0.62
C GLU A 228 -10.23 1.78 -1.63
N GLU A 229 -9.95 3.09 -1.60
CA GLU A 229 -8.82 3.64 -2.32
C GLU A 229 -7.59 2.76 -2.03
N PRO A 230 -6.80 2.42 -3.06
CA PRO A 230 -5.73 1.45 -2.89
C PRO A 230 -4.78 1.96 -1.80
N ILE A 231 -4.65 1.16 -0.74
CA ILE A 231 -3.69 1.38 0.34
C ILE A 231 -2.29 1.22 -0.28
N MET A 232 -1.71 2.33 -0.73
CA MET A 232 -0.31 2.39 -1.13
C MET A 232 0.56 2.23 0.11
N LYS A 233 1.19 1.07 0.26
CA LYS A 233 2.39 0.89 1.08
C LYS A 233 3.42 0.11 0.29
N GLN A 234 4.18 0.85 -0.50
CA GLN A 234 5.45 0.47 -1.09
C GLN A 234 6.38 1.62 -0.77
N ASP A 235 7.64 1.37 -0.37
CA ASP A 235 8.67 2.41 -0.15
C ASP A 235 8.43 3.60 -1.10
N ASP A 236 8.08 4.78 -0.53
CA ASP A 236 7.49 5.95 -1.22
C ASP A 236 8.44 6.67 -2.20
N LYS A 237 9.25 5.92 -2.95
CA LYS A 237 9.99 6.43 -4.11
C LYS A 237 9.57 5.62 -5.32
N LEU A 238 8.78 6.28 -6.18
CA LEU A 238 8.49 5.82 -7.54
C LEU A 238 9.81 5.41 -8.22
N SER A 239 9.83 4.25 -8.87
CA SER A 239 10.92 3.95 -9.81
C SER A 239 10.96 5.03 -10.90
N VAL A 240 12.10 5.19 -11.55
CA VAL A 240 12.25 6.21 -12.61
C VAL A 240 11.19 6.04 -13.71
N LEU A 241 10.91 4.80 -14.12
CA LEU A 241 9.89 4.54 -15.14
C LEU A 241 8.48 4.86 -14.65
N GLU A 242 8.15 4.51 -13.40
CA GLU A 242 6.85 4.86 -12.81
C GLU A 242 6.70 6.37 -12.68
N ALA A 243 7.72 7.10 -12.25
CA ALA A 243 7.70 8.55 -12.18
C ALA A 243 7.47 9.18 -13.56
N ILE A 244 8.18 8.69 -14.60
CA ILE A 244 8.00 9.16 -15.98
C ILE A 244 6.57 8.91 -16.47
N HIS A 245 6.02 7.72 -16.26
CA HIS A 245 4.69 7.35 -16.76
C HIS A 245 3.54 7.93 -15.93
N ALA A 246 3.74 8.15 -14.63
CA ALA A 246 2.74 8.73 -13.74
C ALA A 246 2.71 10.27 -13.79
N ARG A 247 3.76 10.92 -14.33
CA ARG A 247 3.85 12.39 -14.31
C ARG A 247 2.68 13.05 -15.04
N THR A 248 2.00 13.93 -14.33
CA THR A 248 0.97 14.83 -14.87
C THR A 248 1.31 16.29 -14.62
N SER A 249 0.59 17.18 -15.28
CA SER A 249 0.70 18.62 -15.00
C SER A 249 -0.28 18.98 -13.89
N ILE A 250 0.24 19.30 -12.71
CA ILE A 250 -0.54 19.75 -11.57
C ILE A 250 -0.67 21.27 -11.62
N ARG A 251 -1.89 21.79 -11.44
CA ARG A 251 -2.23 23.22 -11.50
C ARG A 251 -3.05 23.69 -10.31
N SER A 252 -3.28 22.82 -9.33
CA SER A 252 -3.93 23.12 -8.06
C SER A 252 -3.06 22.55 -6.94
N TYR A 253 -2.78 23.37 -5.93
CA TYR A 253 -1.81 23.05 -4.88
C TYR A 253 -2.44 23.20 -3.49
N GLN A 254 -1.98 22.37 -2.57
CA GLN A 254 -2.25 22.53 -1.15
C GLN A 254 -1.47 23.74 -0.61
N PRO A 255 -1.95 24.38 0.48
CA PRO A 255 -1.28 25.53 1.08
C PRO A 255 0.06 25.18 1.76
N GLN A 256 0.38 23.89 1.90
CA GLN A 256 1.62 23.41 2.52
C GLN A 256 2.86 23.93 1.78
N GLU A 257 3.81 24.45 2.54
CA GLU A 257 5.11 24.87 2.01
C GLU A 257 5.96 23.66 1.59
N VAL A 258 6.81 23.86 0.57
CA VAL A 258 7.77 22.85 0.13
C VAL A 258 9.05 22.99 0.95
N GLU A 259 9.53 21.90 1.54
CA GLU A 259 10.70 21.87 2.41
C GLU A 259 11.99 22.21 1.65
N ASP A 260 12.94 22.87 2.33
CA ASP A 260 14.22 23.31 1.73
C ASP A 260 15.01 22.13 1.15
N GLU A 261 14.98 20.99 1.83
CA GLU A 261 15.64 19.76 1.39
C GLU A 261 15.07 19.25 0.06
N LYS A 262 13.74 19.35 -0.13
CA LYS A 262 13.10 18.99 -1.39
C LYS A 262 13.47 19.98 -2.50
N ILE A 263 13.55 21.28 -2.19
CA ILE A 263 14.01 22.28 -3.18
C ILE A 263 15.44 21.98 -3.62
N GLU A 264 16.34 21.67 -2.69
CA GLU A 264 17.71 21.28 -3.02
C GLU A 264 17.72 20.02 -3.90
N GLN A 265 16.92 19.02 -3.59
CA GLN A 265 16.80 17.81 -4.42
C GLN A 265 16.29 18.10 -5.83
N LEU A 266 15.30 18.99 -5.99
CA LEU A 266 14.81 19.43 -7.30
C LEU A 266 15.91 20.10 -8.12
N LEU A 267 16.67 21.00 -7.50
CA LEU A 267 17.78 21.71 -8.17
C LEU A 267 18.94 20.78 -8.51
N ARG A 268 19.31 19.86 -7.62
CA ARG A 268 20.32 18.83 -7.90
C ARG A 268 19.92 17.93 -9.06
N ALA A 269 18.66 17.50 -9.11
CA ALA A 269 18.15 16.72 -10.23
C ALA A 269 18.20 17.53 -11.54
N ALA A 270 17.79 18.80 -11.51
CA ALA A 270 17.88 19.69 -12.66
C ALA A 270 19.32 19.82 -13.18
N MET A 271 20.27 20.10 -12.29
CA MET A 271 21.69 20.26 -12.63
C MET A 271 22.40 18.96 -13.04
N ALA A 272 21.79 17.79 -12.76
CA ALA A 272 22.30 16.50 -13.20
C ALA A 272 21.99 16.18 -14.67
N ALA A 273 21.22 17.03 -15.35
CA ALA A 273 20.98 16.86 -16.78
C ALA A 273 22.30 17.00 -17.59
N PRO A 274 22.38 16.41 -18.80
CA PRO A 274 23.50 16.64 -19.71
C PRO A 274 23.44 18.05 -20.32
N THR A 275 24.59 18.60 -20.72
CA THR A 275 24.65 19.84 -21.52
C THR A 275 25.60 19.74 -22.68
N ALA A 276 25.34 20.53 -23.72
CA ALA A 276 26.19 20.64 -24.88
C ALA A 276 27.62 21.04 -24.46
N THR A 277 28.60 20.17 -24.75
CA THR A 277 30.01 20.33 -24.36
C THR A 277 30.22 20.57 -22.85
N ASN A 278 29.30 20.11 -22.01
CA ASN A 278 29.30 20.31 -20.56
C ASN A 278 29.34 21.80 -20.12
N LYS A 279 28.73 22.71 -20.90
CA LYS A 279 28.75 24.15 -20.59
C LYS A 279 27.96 24.55 -19.36
N GLN A 280 26.94 23.76 -19.00
CA GLN A 280 26.07 24.05 -17.86
C GLN A 280 25.48 25.47 -17.90
N PRO A 281 24.88 25.91 -19.05
CA PRO A 281 24.43 27.28 -19.21
C PRO A 281 23.06 27.52 -18.57
N TRP A 282 22.71 26.79 -17.51
CA TRP A 282 21.46 26.94 -16.79
C TRP A 282 21.62 27.82 -15.55
N ALA A 283 20.60 28.61 -15.28
CA ALA A 283 20.42 29.38 -14.06
C ALA A 283 19.00 29.14 -13.51
N PHE A 284 18.83 29.23 -12.20
CA PHE A 284 17.57 28.92 -11.53
C PHE A 284 17.21 30.03 -10.56
N ILE A 285 15.97 30.54 -10.65
CA ILE A 285 15.44 31.51 -9.69
C ILE A 285 14.36 30.81 -8.87
N VAL A 286 14.61 30.65 -7.57
CA VAL A 286 13.68 30.03 -6.61
C VAL A 286 12.81 31.13 -6.01
N ILE A 287 11.49 30.99 -6.10
CA ILE A 287 10.52 32.02 -5.70
C ILE A 287 9.53 31.43 -4.69
N ARG A 288 9.56 31.95 -3.46
CA ARG A 288 8.53 31.72 -2.42
C ARG A 288 7.69 32.96 -2.11
N ASP A 289 8.16 34.13 -2.54
CA ASP A 289 7.50 35.41 -2.37
C ASP A 289 6.14 35.43 -3.10
N LYS A 290 5.07 35.69 -2.35
CA LYS A 290 3.70 35.57 -2.86
C LYS A 290 3.35 36.72 -3.79
N GLU A 291 3.90 37.90 -3.56
CA GLU A 291 3.75 39.07 -4.40
C GLU A 291 4.34 38.81 -5.80
N ILE A 292 5.56 38.26 -5.86
CA ILE A 292 6.21 37.87 -7.12
C ILE A 292 5.42 36.75 -7.83
N LEU A 293 4.96 35.73 -7.10
CA LEU A 293 4.15 34.65 -7.68
C LEU A 293 2.82 35.16 -8.26
N ASN A 294 2.18 36.10 -7.56
CA ASN A 294 0.97 36.77 -8.02
C ASN A 294 1.24 37.63 -9.27
N GLU A 295 2.33 38.38 -9.29
CA GLU A 295 2.73 39.19 -10.44
C GLU A 295 2.97 38.31 -11.68
N LEU A 296 3.76 37.25 -11.55
CA LEU A 296 3.99 36.27 -12.61
C LEU A 296 2.68 35.63 -13.12
N SER A 297 1.77 35.28 -12.21
CA SER A 297 0.47 34.69 -12.54
C SER A 297 -0.43 35.66 -13.32
N SER A 298 -0.42 36.94 -12.94
CA SER A 298 -1.24 37.97 -13.57
C SER A 298 -0.71 38.42 -14.93
N THR A 299 0.61 38.41 -15.11
CA THR A 299 1.27 38.92 -16.31
C THR A 299 1.37 37.86 -17.42
N LEU A 300 1.52 36.58 -17.06
CA LEU A 300 1.74 35.51 -18.04
C LEU A 300 0.48 34.68 -18.32
N PRO A 301 0.14 34.39 -19.60
CA PRO A 301 -1.13 33.75 -19.96
C PRO A 301 -1.29 32.31 -19.45
N TYR A 302 -0.18 31.59 -19.24
CA TYR A 302 -0.16 30.15 -18.89
C TYR A 302 0.38 29.87 -17.48
N THR A 303 0.42 30.88 -16.62
CA THR A 303 1.04 30.80 -15.29
C THR A 303 0.05 31.11 -14.18
N LYS A 304 -1.26 31.13 -14.49
CA LYS A 304 -2.34 31.50 -13.56
C LYS A 304 -2.32 30.73 -12.23
N MET A 305 -1.90 29.46 -12.27
CA MET A 305 -1.79 28.59 -11.11
C MET A 305 -0.69 28.99 -10.13
N ALA A 306 0.29 29.80 -10.55
CA ALA A 306 1.41 30.20 -9.70
C ALA A 306 0.98 31.01 -8.48
N LYS A 307 -0.14 31.75 -8.57
CA LYS A 307 -0.69 32.54 -7.46
C LYS A 307 -0.99 31.66 -6.22
N ASP A 308 -1.43 30.43 -6.46
CA ASP A 308 -1.84 29.49 -5.41
C ASP A 308 -0.71 28.50 -5.06
N ALA A 309 0.39 28.49 -5.82
CA ALA A 309 1.53 27.63 -5.58
C ALA A 309 2.36 28.12 -4.37
N PRO A 310 2.86 27.24 -3.50
CA PRO A 310 3.80 27.61 -2.43
C PRO A 310 5.21 27.94 -2.95
N LEU A 311 5.56 27.48 -4.16
CA LEU A 311 6.88 27.61 -4.75
C LEU A 311 6.76 27.78 -6.26
N ALA A 312 7.67 28.55 -6.87
CA ALA A 312 8.00 28.41 -8.27
C ALA A 312 9.52 28.40 -8.49
N ILE A 313 9.98 27.68 -9.50
CA ILE A 313 11.36 27.75 -9.99
C ILE A 313 11.32 28.22 -11.43
N VAL A 314 12.02 29.31 -11.74
CA VAL A 314 12.22 29.78 -13.11
C VAL A 314 13.54 29.22 -13.61
N VAL A 315 13.47 28.41 -14.67
CA VAL A 315 14.66 27.87 -15.33
C VAL A 315 15.06 28.83 -16.45
N CYS A 316 16.31 29.28 -16.43
CA CYS A 316 16.87 30.24 -17.37
C CYS A 316 18.10 29.67 -18.09
N GLY A 317 18.38 30.18 -19.29
CA GLY A 317 19.68 30.08 -19.94
C GLY A 317 20.56 31.27 -19.59
N ASP A 318 21.80 31.03 -19.18
CA ASP A 318 22.88 32.02 -19.02
C ASP A 318 23.74 32.03 -20.29
N LEU A 319 23.50 33.01 -21.14
CA LEU A 319 24.14 33.10 -22.45
C LEU A 319 25.65 33.32 -22.38
N ASN A 320 26.19 33.79 -21.24
CA ASN A 320 27.64 33.93 -21.07
C ASN A 320 28.35 32.58 -20.90
N LYS A 321 27.62 31.57 -20.42
CA LYS A 321 28.14 30.21 -20.25
C LYS A 321 27.87 29.34 -21.49
N ALA A 322 26.92 29.74 -22.33
CA ALA A 322 26.57 29.00 -23.54
C ALA A 322 27.76 28.86 -24.51
N ILE A 323 27.62 27.93 -25.45
CA ILE A 323 28.59 27.77 -26.53
C ILE A 323 28.55 29.03 -27.41
N SER A 324 29.70 29.53 -27.83
CA SER A 324 29.75 30.71 -28.71
C SER A 324 29.30 30.41 -30.15
N GLY A 325 28.91 31.45 -30.88
CA GLY A 325 28.49 31.33 -32.29
C GLY A 325 27.18 30.56 -32.43
N ALA A 326 27.07 29.73 -33.47
CA ALA A 326 25.85 28.96 -33.77
C ALA A 326 25.47 27.97 -32.65
N GLY A 327 26.43 27.56 -31.81
CA GLY A 327 26.18 26.66 -30.68
C GLY A 327 25.43 27.32 -29.52
N MET A 328 25.27 28.65 -29.53
CA MET A 328 24.58 29.36 -28.44
C MET A 328 23.18 28.81 -28.23
N GLU A 329 22.45 28.53 -29.32
CA GLU A 329 21.08 28.00 -29.30
C GLU A 329 20.92 26.69 -28.50
N TYR A 330 22.00 25.93 -28.25
CA TYR A 330 21.94 24.72 -27.43
C TYR A 330 21.50 24.97 -25.99
N TRP A 331 21.58 26.22 -25.50
CA TRP A 331 21.08 26.59 -24.18
C TRP A 331 19.62 26.19 -23.98
N VAL A 332 18.80 26.19 -25.04
CA VAL A 332 17.38 25.81 -24.99
C VAL A 332 17.23 24.32 -24.68
N GLN A 333 17.98 23.46 -25.35
CA GLN A 333 17.96 22.00 -25.11
C GLN A 333 18.52 21.67 -23.73
N ASP A 334 19.61 22.35 -23.35
CA ASP A 334 20.22 22.22 -22.03
C ASP A 334 19.18 22.56 -20.94
N ALA A 335 18.66 23.79 -20.91
CA ALA A 335 17.66 24.20 -19.93
C ALA A 335 16.37 23.34 -19.97
N SER A 336 15.99 22.81 -21.14
CA SER A 336 14.85 21.90 -21.27
C SER A 336 15.09 20.54 -20.61
N ALA A 337 16.29 19.98 -20.76
CA ALA A 337 16.67 18.73 -20.11
C ALA A 337 16.69 18.88 -18.58
N ALA A 338 17.25 19.99 -18.07
CA ALA A 338 17.19 20.31 -16.64
C ALA A 338 15.75 20.45 -16.14
N THR A 339 14.88 21.09 -16.92
CA THR A 339 13.48 21.24 -16.55
C THR A 339 12.76 19.88 -16.47
N GLU A 340 12.97 18.97 -17.44
CA GLU A 340 12.30 17.66 -17.36
C GLU A 340 12.82 16.84 -16.17
N ASN A 341 14.12 16.87 -15.87
CA ASN A 341 14.66 16.24 -14.66
C ASN A 341 14.01 16.81 -13.38
N LEU A 342 13.84 18.13 -13.31
CA LEU A 342 13.17 18.79 -12.20
C LEU A 342 11.72 18.31 -12.05
N LEU A 343 10.98 18.22 -13.15
CA LEU A 343 9.58 17.77 -13.16
C LEU A 343 9.44 16.30 -12.72
N LEU A 344 10.37 15.43 -13.15
CA LEU A 344 10.39 14.03 -12.73
C LEU A 344 10.78 13.88 -11.25
N ALA A 345 11.73 14.68 -10.79
CA ALA A 345 12.10 14.72 -9.37
C ALA A 345 10.92 15.21 -8.51
N ALA A 346 10.17 16.22 -8.95
CA ALA A 346 8.96 16.67 -8.25
C ALA A 346 7.96 15.51 -8.08
N GLN A 347 7.64 14.80 -9.16
CA GLN A 347 6.77 13.61 -9.11
C GLN A 347 7.30 12.56 -8.12
N GLY A 348 8.59 12.24 -8.17
CA GLY A 348 9.22 11.27 -7.27
C GLY A 348 9.27 11.67 -5.80
N LEU A 349 9.15 12.98 -5.49
CA LEU A 349 9.12 13.53 -4.14
C LEU A 349 7.68 13.77 -3.61
N GLY A 350 6.67 13.31 -4.35
CA GLY A 350 5.26 13.52 -4.04
C GLY A 350 4.78 14.95 -4.29
N LEU A 351 5.54 15.75 -5.04
CA LEU A 351 5.18 17.11 -5.42
C LEU A 351 4.54 17.15 -6.80
N GLY A 352 3.63 18.09 -6.99
CA GLY A 352 3.06 18.46 -8.28
C GLY A 352 3.80 19.63 -8.88
N ALA A 353 4.00 19.59 -10.20
CA ALA A 353 4.60 20.69 -10.94
C ALA A 353 4.01 20.82 -12.36
N VAL A 354 4.18 21.98 -12.97
CA VAL A 354 3.76 22.22 -14.36
C VAL A 354 4.74 23.10 -15.11
N TRP A 355 5.02 22.74 -16.35
CA TRP A 355 5.79 23.58 -17.27
C TRP A 355 4.92 24.73 -17.80
N SER A 356 5.24 25.97 -17.41
CA SER A 356 4.64 27.19 -17.97
C SER A 356 5.66 27.93 -18.86
N GLY A 357 5.49 27.83 -20.18
CA GLY A 357 6.47 28.33 -21.16
C GLY A 357 6.55 29.86 -21.26
N VAL A 358 7.78 30.37 -21.22
CA VAL A 358 8.13 31.79 -21.40
C VAL A 358 8.77 32.00 -22.77
N TYR A 359 9.92 31.37 -23.00
CA TYR A 359 10.58 31.32 -24.31
C TYR A 359 9.74 30.51 -25.33
N PRO A 360 9.76 30.85 -26.63
CA PRO A 360 10.52 31.90 -27.31
C PRO A 360 9.77 33.25 -27.43
N MET A 361 8.74 33.49 -26.63
CA MET A 361 7.92 34.68 -26.78
C MET A 361 8.62 35.90 -26.17
N GLU A 362 9.16 36.78 -27.01
CA GLU A 362 9.94 37.97 -26.63
C GLU A 362 9.24 38.84 -25.57
N GLU A 363 7.93 39.05 -25.71
CA GLU A 363 7.15 39.82 -24.72
C GLU A 363 7.17 39.16 -23.34
N ARG A 364 7.02 37.82 -23.28
CA ARG A 364 7.04 37.08 -22.01
C ARG A 364 8.43 37.08 -21.38
N ILE A 365 9.47 36.95 -22.21
CA ILE A 365 10.87 37.01 -21.76
C ILE A 365 11.12 38.35 -21.06
N LYS A 366 10.76 39.47 -21.70
CA LYS A 366 10.92 40.81 -21.14
C LYS A 366 10.17 41.02 -19.83
N GLU A 367 8.92 40.56 -19.76
CA GLU A 367 8.13 40.67 -18.53
C GLU A 367 8.77 39.87 -17.39
N VAL A 368 9.19 38.63 -17.62
CA VAL A 368 9.85 37.83 -16.57
C VAL A 368 11.19 38.44 -16.17
N GLN A 369 11.98 38.93 -17.12
CA GLN A 369 13.23 39.63 -16.83
C GLN A 369 13.00 40.88 -15.99
N LYS A 370 11.94 41.64 -16.27
CA LYS A 370 11.56 42.83 -15.51
C LYS A 370 11.13 42.46 -14.08
N ILE A 371 10.20 41.52 -13.93
CA ILE A 371 9.66 41.08 -12.63
C ILE A 371 10.79 40.56 -11.73
N LEU A 372 11.67 39.72 -12.28
CA LEU A 372 12.74 39.07 -11.53
C LEU A 372 14.08 39.80 -11.58
N GLN A 373 14.10 41.00 -12.18
CA GLN A 373 15.29 41.84 -12.33
C GLN A 373 16.48 41.09 -12.96
N LEU A 374 16.20 40.25 -13.96
CA LEU A 374 17.20 39.44 -14.63
C LEU A 374 18.06 40.32 -15.57
N PRO A 375 19.38 40.07 -15.63
CA PRO A 375 20.22 40.60 -16.70
C PRO A 375 19.73 40.16 -18.09
N LYS A 376 20.05 40.94 -19.13
CA LYS A 376 19.58 40.68 -20.51
C LYS A 376 20.06 39.34 -21.07
N ASP A 377 21.20 38.89 -20.59
CA ASP A 377 21.94 37.67 -20.91
C ASP A 377 21.42 36.44 -20.14
N ILE A 378 20.51 36.62 -19.18
CA ILE A 378 19.78 35.55 -18.52
C ILE A 378 18.39 35.45 -19.12
N ILE A 379 18.16 34.40 -19.92
CA ILE A 379 16.93 34.22 -20.69
C ILE A 379 16.02 33.19 -19.99
N PRO A 380 14.86 33.57 -19.44
CA PRO A 380 13.90 32.63 -18.85
C PRO A 380 13.30 31.70 -19.90
N LEU A 381 13.50 30.39 -19.73
CA LEU A 381 12.89 29.34 -20.56
C LEU A 381 11.44 29.12 -20.14
N ASN A 382 11.22 28.93 -18.85
CA ASN A 382 9.92 28.56 -18.28
C ASN A 382 9.82 28.98 -16.81
N VAL A 383 8.58 29.08 -16.33
CA VAL A 383 8.24 29.16 -14.90
C VAL A 383 7.64 27.81 -14.51
N ILE A 384 8.11 27.23 -13.42
CA ILE A 384 7.62 25.94 -12.91
C ILE A 384 6.98 26.16 -11.54
N PRO A 385 5.66 26.36 -11.46
CA PRO A 385 4.94 26.35 -10.19
C PRO A 385 4.94 24.93 -9.59
N ILE A 386 5.22 24.84 -8.30
CA ILE A 386 5.48 23.59 -7.56
C ILE A 386 4.76 23.64 -6.22
N GLY A 387 4.20 22.51 -5.80
CA GLY A 387 3.61 22.34 -4.48
C GLY A 387 3.03 20.94 -4.29
N TYR A 388 2.50 20.67 -3.11
CA TYR A 388 1.75 19.43 -2.88
C TYR A 388 0.46 19.44 -3.70
N PRO A 389 0.14 18.40 -4.50
CA PRO A 389 -1.05 18.41 -5.35
C PRO A 389 -2.34 18.51 -4.54
N ALA A 390 -3.24 19.41 -4.95
CA ALA A 390 -4.64 19.46 -4.49
C ALA A 390 -5.60 18.89 -5.54
N GLU A 391 -5.06 18.21 -6.55
CA GLU A 391 -5.78 17.49 -7.59
C GLU A 391 -5.03 16.20 -7.92
N ASN A 392 -5.74 15.22 -8.48
CA ASN A 392 -5.14 13.94 -8.90
C ASN A 392 -5.56 13.59 -10.34
N PRO A 393 -5.07 14.32 -11.35
CA PRO A 393 -5.38 14.04 -12.74
C PRO A 393 -4.72 12.73 -13.18
N LEU A 394 -5.45 11.94 -13.97
CA LEU A 394 -4.92 10.68 -14.51
C LEU A 394 -3.88 10.95 -15.62
N PRO A 395 -2.77 10.19 -15.66
CA PRO A 395 -1.84 10.21 -16.77
C PRO A 395 -2.53 9.90 -18.09
N LYS A 396 -2.10 10.59 -19.15
CA LYS A 396 -2.60 10.34 -20.51
C LYS A 396 -1.68 9.37 -21.21
N ASP A 397 -2.26 8.36 -21.87
CA ASP A 397 -1.51 7.56 -22.84
C ASP A 397 -1.16 8.43 -24.06
N LYS A 398 0.14 8.63 -24.27
CA LYS A 398 0.70 9.43 -25.37
C LYS A 398 1.43 8.54 -26.38
N TRP A 399 1.40 7.22 -26.22
CA TRP A 399 2.04 6.30 -27.15
C TRP A 399 1.40 6.39 -28.53
N LYS A 400 2.24 6.67 -29.54
CA LYS A 400 1.84 6.86 -30.94
C LYS A 400 2.83 6.15 -31.84
N PRO A 401 2.60 4.87 -32.20
CA PRO A 401 3.54 4.09 -33.01
C PRO A 401 3.79 4.72 -34.39
N GLU A 402 2.86 5.54 -34.90
CA GLU A 402 3.00 6.33 -36.11
C GLU A 402 4.19 7.31 -36.06
N ASN A 403 4.66 7.72 -34.88
CA ASN A 403 5.83 8.62 -34.73
C ASN A 403 7.19 7.90 -34.79
N ILE A 404 7.24 6.55 -34.83
CA ILE A 404 8.49 5.77 -34.69
C ILE A 404 9.03 5.27 -36.04
N HIS A 405 10.05 5.90 -36.60
CA HIS A 405 10.61 5.49 -37.90
C HIS A 405 11.93 4.72 -37.72
N PHE A 406 12.06 3.54 -38.32
CA PHE A 406 13.30 2.75 -38.27
C PHE A 406 14.24 3.15 -39.41
N ASN A 407 15.51 3.42 -39.07
CA ASN A 407 16.60 3.82 -39.97
C ASN A 407 16.42 5.18 -40.66
N ARG A 408 15.30 5.43 -41.36
CA ARG A 408 15.02 6.66 -42.11
C ARG A 408 13.56 7.08 -41.92
N TRP A 409 13.28 8.37 -42.13
CA TRP A 409 11.92 8.88 -42.13
C TRP A 409 11.10 8.26 -43.28
N THR A 410 9.92 7.74 -42.93
CA THR A 410 8.99 7.14 -43.89
C THR A 410 7.71 7.98 -43.91
N LYS A 411 7.34 8.52 -45.07
CA LYS A 411 6.15 9.40 -45.19
C LYS A 411 4.82 8.62 -45.14
N ASP A 412 4.85 7.33 -45.47
CA ASP A 412 3.68 6.48 -45.53
C ASP A 412 3.82 5.35 -44.50
N LYS A 413 2.97 5.36 -43.47
CA LYS A 413 2.86 4.30 -42.47
C LYS A 413 1.44 3.77 -42.42
#